data_AF-A0A182TC13-F1
#
_entry.id   AF-A0A182TC13-F1
#
_cell.length_a   1.000
_cell.length_b   1.000
_cell.length_c   1.000
_cell.angle_alpha   90.00
_cell.angle_beta   90.00
_cell.angle_gamma   90.00
#
_symmetry.space_group_name_H-M   'P 1'
#
loop_
_entity.id
_entity.type
_entity.pdbx_description
1 polymer ?
#
loop_
_entity_poly.entity_id
_entity_poly.type
_entity_poly.pdbx_seq_one_letter_code
_entity_poly.pdbx_strand_id
1 'polypeptide(L)'
;EDGTKIPLDAKSGIDILGNIVENSELSVNVPYYGNYHSLGHVLIGYIHDPDNLYLEGHGVMGDFTTAMRDPTFYRFHQHVDDVFDMHKQKLPSYSEQELSFPGVSIVDATVQITSGRAARNRLLTYWQRSQVDLGTGLDFGPQGNVLATFTHIQHAPFAYQIMVHNETAEPKKGTVRIFLAPIYDAKGEQLLLSEQRRYVMELDKFVVNLHPGENRIIRRSDQSSVTIPYERTFRRVDASNMPGTENFRFCNCGWPDHMLLPKGQPDGQPFDLFIMVSDYNDDAVVPDFST
;
A
#
# COMPACT_ATOMS: atom_id res chain seq x y z
N GLU A 1 23.58 24.26 2.02
CA GLU A 1 24.17 25.46 2.66
C GLU A 1 24.88 26.39 1.69
N ASP A 2 25.31 25.93 0.51
CA ASP A 2 25.99 26.70 -0.53
C ASP A 2 25.06 27.44 -1.51
N GLY A 3 23.73 27.23 -1.41
CA GLY A 3 22.74 27.84 -2.29
C GLY A 3 22.55 27.11 -3.64
N THR A 4 23.14 25.93 -3.80
CA THR A 4 23.00 25.11 -5.01
C THR A 4 21.53 24.73 -5.23
N LYS A 5 21.03 24.95 -6.45
CA LYS A 5 19.65 24.59 -6.82
C LYS A 5 19.60 23.14 -7.26
N ILE A 6 18.78 22.34 -6.56
CA ILE A 6 18.52 20.94 -6.90
C ILE A 6 17.14 20.87 -7.58
N PRO A 7 17.06 20.42 -8.84
CA PRO A 7 15.78 20.28 -9.53
C PRO A 7 14.96 19.14 -8.93
N LEU A 8 13.65 19.34 -8.82
CA LEU A 8 12.70 18.27 -8.49
C LEU A 8 12.12 17.72 -9.80
N ASP A 9 12.82 16.76 -10.39
CA ASP A 9 12.42 16.11 -11.64
C ASP A 9 11.46 14.92 -11.43
N ALA A 10 11.03 14.29 -12.53
CA ALA A 10 10.08 13.18 -12.48
C ALA A 10 10.63 11.90 -11.83
N LYS A 11 11.96 11.71 -11.81
CA LYS A 11 12.61 10.47 -11.39
C LYS A 11 13.04 10.51 -9.92
N SER A 12 13.69 11.59 -9.51
CA SER A 12 14.30 11.77 -8.18
C SER A 12 13.58 12.83 -7.34
N GLY A 13 12.80 13.72 -7.96
CA GLY A 13 12.20 14.85 -7.27
C GLY A 13 11.27 14.46 -6.12
N ILE A 14 10.52 13.37 -6.27
CA ILE A 14 9.63 12.88 -5.21
C ILE A 14 10.41 12.31 -4.01
N ASP A 15 11.56 11.68 -4.25
CA ASP A 15 12.43 11.13 -3.20
C ASP A 15 13.11 12.25 -2.40
N ILE A 16 13.66 13.25 -3.10
CA ILE A 16 14.22 14.45 -2.48
C ILE A 16 13.15 15.17 -1.64
N LEU A 17 11.94 15.32 -2.18
CA LEU A 17 10.83 15.95 -1.46
C LEU A 17 10.41 15.13 -0.25
N GLY A 18 10.41 13.79 -0.33
CA GLY A 18 10.15 12.90 0.81
C GLY A 18 11.12 13.15 1.95
N ASN A 19 12.41 13.15 1.64
CA ASN A 19 13.48 13.44 2.61
C ASN A 19 13.38 14.84 3.22
N ILE A 20 12.79 15.81 2.51
CA ILE A 20 12.54 17.16 3.02
C ILE A 20 11.30 17.21 3.94
N VAL A 21 10.20 16.55 3.57
CA VAL A 21 8.89 16.69 4.21
C VAL A 21 8.73 15.84 5.47
N GLU A 22 9.14 14.57 5.44
CA GLU A 22 9.24 13.71 6.66
C GLU A 22 10.21 14.34 7.67
N ASN A 23 11.28 14.86 7.05
CA ASN A 23 12.66 14.99 7.45
C ASN A 23 13.38 13.66 7.77
N SER A 24 14.34 13.33 6.93
CA SER A 24 15.31 12.28 7.17
C SER A 24 16.72 12.87 7.25
N GLU A 25 17.71 12.09 7.68
CA GLU A 25 19.12 12.48 7.62
C GLU A 25 19.60 12.76 6.18
N LEU A 26 18.84 12.29 5.18
CA LEU A 26 19.11 12.51 3.76
C LEU A 26 18.52 13.82 3.23
N SER A 27 17.86 14.62 4.08
CA SER A 27 17.36 15.94 3.69
C SER A 27 18.49 16.84 3.23
N VAL A 28 18.33 17.42 2.03
CA VAL A 28 19.35 18.27 1.41
C VAL A 28 19.65 19.57 2.19
N ASN A 29 18.74 20.01 3.07
CA ASN A 29 18.92 21.20 3.89
C ASN A 29 17.95 21.27 5.10
N VAL A 30 18.25 20.52 6.17
CA VAL A 30 17.43 20.51 7.39
C VAL A 30 17.26 21.90 8.03
N PRO A 31 18.29 22.76 8.18
CA PRO A 31 18.10 24.08 8.80
C PRO A 31 17.12 24.98 8.06
N TYR A 32 16.99 24.82 6.74
CA TYR A 32 16.09 25.64 5.92
C TYR A 32 14.66 25.06 5.84
N TYR A 33 14.53 23.76 5.55
CA TYR A 33 13.22 23.13 5.36
C TYR A 33 12.58 22.60 6.65
N GLY A 34 13.39 22.40 7.69
CA GLY A 34 12.94 21.97 9.01
C GLY A 34 12.52 20.50 9.07
N ASN A 35 11.55 20.26 9.95
CA ASN A 35 11.00 18.95 10.25
C ASN A 35 9.47 19.03 10.27
N TYR A 36 8.87 19.11 9.09
CA TYR A 36 7.46 19.45 8.99
C TYR A 36 6.53 18.32 9.47
N HIS A 37 6.66 17.13 8.90
CA HIS A 37 5.79 15.99 9.22
C HIS A 37 5.98 15.52 10.66
N SER A 38 7.22 15.27 11.11
CA SER A 38 7.44 14.75 12.46
C SER A 38 7.11 15.77 13.55
N LEU A 39 7.39 17.07 13.37
CA LEU A 39 6.93 18.09 14.33
C LEU A 39 5.40 18.22 14.33
N GLY A 40 4.73 18.03 13.19
CA GLY A 40 3.27 17.99 13.14
C GLY A 40 2.69 16.90 14.05
N HIS A 41 3.28 15.70 14.04
CA HIS A 41 2.93 14.63 14.98
C HIS A 41 3.14 15.03 16.44
N VAL A 42 4.28 15.64 16.77
CA VAL A 42 4.60 16.11 18.13
C VAL A 42 3.59 17.17 18.59
N LEU A 43 3.30 18.17 17.76
CA LEU A 43 2.35 19.24 18.07
C LEU A 43 0.95 18.70 18.37
N ILE A 44 0.46 17.76 17.56
CA ILE A 44 -0.85 17.14 17.79
C ILE A 44 -0.81 16.23 19.02
N GLY A 45 0.26 15.46 19.20
CA GLY A 45 0.43 14.53 20.32
C GLY A 45 0.44 15.22 21.69
N TYR A 46 1.02 16.41 21.79
CA TYR A 46 1.13 17.18 23.04
C TYR A 46 0.12 18.34 23.15
N ILE A 47 -0.88 18.42 22.27
CA ILE A 47 -1.83 19.56 22.28
C ILE A 47 -2.58 19.75 23.62
N HIS A 48 -2.68 18.69 24.42
CA HIS A 48 -3.35 18.70 25.72
C HIS A 48 -2.46 19.18 26.88
N ASP A 49 -1.13 19.17 26.72
CA ASP A 49 -0.15 19.67 27.70
C ASP A 49 1.11 20.20 26.98
N PRO A 50 0.99 21.29 26.19
CA PRO A 50 2.07 21.73 25.30
C PRO A 50 3.26 22.37 26.04
N ASP A 51 3.07 22.82 27.28
CA ASP A 51 4.09 23.41 28.15
C ASP A 51 4.54 22.48 29.29
N ASN A 52 4.03 21.24 29.30
CA ASN A 52 4.38 20.19 30.26
C ASN A 52 4.15 20.62 31.73
N LEU A 53 3.11 21.42 31.97
CA LEU A 53 2.72 21.86 33.32
C LEU A 53 1.99 20.77 34.10
N TYR A 54 1.29 19.87 33.40
CA TYR A 54 0.50 18.79 33.99
C TYR A 54 1.27 17.46 34.05
N LEU A 55 2.46 17.40 33.44
CA LEU A 55 3.32 16.21 33.38
C LEU A 55 2.66 15.03 32.67
N GLU A 56 1.84 15.33 31.66
CA GLU A 56 1.12 14.33 30.87
C GLU A 56 1.99 13.78 29.73
N GLY A 57 1.78 12.50 29.37
CA GLY A 57 2.47 11.85 28.26
C GLY A 57 1.87 12.24 26.90
N HIS A 58 2.53 11.88 25.79
CA HIS A 58 1.95 12.14 24.47
C HIS A 58 0.64 11.37 24.23
N GLY A 59 -0.29 11.99 23.52
CA GLY A 59 -1.45 11.32 22.96
C GLY A 59 -1.08 10.38 21.82
N VAL A 60 -2.06 9.66 21.27
CA VAL A 60 -1.86 8.60 20.27
C VAL A 60 -1.09 9.03 19.01
N MET A 61 -1.11 10.32 18.65
CA MET A 61 -0.37 10.87 17.51
C MET A 61 1.15 10.94 17.72
N GLY A 62 1.64 10.81 18.96
CA GLY A 62 3.07 10.81 19.29
C GLY A 62 3.79 9.48 19.08
N ASP A 63 3.07 8.38 18.80
CA ASP A 63 3.64 7.05 18.59
C ASP A 63 3.10 6.41 17.31
N PHE A 64 3.99 5.90 16.45
CA PHE A 64 3.64 5.27 15.16
C PHE A 64 2.70 4.07 15.29
N THR A 65 2.78 3.32 16.40
CA THR A 65 1.93 2.15 16.66
C THR A 65 0.48 2.52 17.01
N THR A 66 0.23 3.78 17.36
CA THR A 66 -1.08 4.29 17.75
C THR A 66 -1.61 5.42 16.87
N ALA A 67 -0.76 6.12 16.13
CA ALA A 67 -1.13 7.34 15.40
C ALA A 67 -2.30 7.13 14.43
N MET A 68 -2.30 6.03 13.68
CA MET A 68 -3.39 5.69 12.74
C MET A 68 -4.75 5.43 13.41
N ARG A 69 -4.83 5.39 14.74
CA ARG A 69 -6.10 5.28 15.49
C ARG A 69 -6.82 6.62 15.62
N ASP A 70 -6.10 7.74 15.48
CA ASP A 70 -6.67 9.09 15.56
C ASP A 70 -7.20 9.51 14.17
N PRO A 71 -8.47 9.92 14.03
CA PRO A 71 -8.97 10.48 12.77
C PRO A 71 -8.16 11.68 12.23
N THR A 72 -7.49 12.43 13.12
CA THR A 72 -6.63 13.55 12.78
C THR A 72 -5.39 13.10 12.00
N PHE A 73 -4.92 11.86 12.19
CA PHE A 73 -3.85 11.28 11.39
C PHE A 73 -4.12 11.43 9.90
N TYR A 74 -5.31 11.02 9.46
CA TYR A 74 -5.70 11.03 8.06
C TYR A 74 -5.87 12.46 7.51
N ARG A 75 -6.36 13.40 8.34
CA ARG A 75 -6.47 14.81 7.95
C ARG A 75 -5.09 15.45 7.78
N PHE A 76 -4.18 15.19 8.71
CA PHE A 76 -2.81 15.70 8.63
C PHE A 76 -2.04 15.08 7.46
N HIS A 77 -2.14 13.75 7.27
CA HIS A 77 -1.49 13.07 6.16
C HIS A 77 -2.09 13.46 4.80
N GLN A 78 -3.39 13.77 4.72
CA GLN A 78 -3.95 14.35 3.51
C GLN A 78 -3.29 15.71 3.19
N HIS A 79 -3.10 16.57 4.19
CA HIS A 79 -2.43 17.85 3.98
C HIS A 79 -0.96 17.69 3.55
N VAL A 80 -0.24 16.73 4.14
CA VAL A 80 1.12 16.35 3.73
C VAL A 80 1.12 15.82 2.30
N ASP A 81 0.17 14.94 1.98
CA ASP A 81 0.02 14.34 0.65
C ASP A 81 -0.35 15.38 -0.42
N ASP A 82 -1.10 16.43 -0.08
CA ASP A 82 -1.35 17.56 -0.97
C ASP A 82 -0.04 18.27 -1.38
N VAL A 83 0.99 18.29 -0.52
CA VAL A 83 2.33 18.83 -0.87
C VAL A 83 3.00 17.97 -1.93
N PHE A 84 2.94 16.64 -1.79
CA PHE A 84 3.46 15.73 -2.79
C PHE A 84 2.67 15.80 -4.10
N ASP A 85 1.35 15.94 -4.01
CA ASP A 85 0.48 16.09 -5.18
C ASP A 85 0.76 17.39 -5.93
N MET A 86 1.00 18.50 -5.23
CA MET A 86 1.44 19.77 -5.85
C MET A 86 2.73 19.61 -6.66
N HIS A 87 3.65 18.74 -6.25
CA HIS A 87 4.82 18.41 -7.06
C HIS A 87 4.44 17.53 -8.25
N LYS A 88 3.67 16.46 -8.04
CA LYS A 88 3.26 15.54 -9.11
C LYS A 88 2.44 16.22 -10.20
N GLN A 89 1.60 17.20 -9.86
CA GLN A 89 0.82 17.99 -10.82
C GLN A 89 1.68 18.88 -11.72
N LYS A 90 2.93 19.18 -11.35
CA LYS A 90 3.86 19.97 -12.17
C LYS A 90 4.60 19.13 -13.21
N LEU A 91 4.54 17.80 -13.09
CA LEU A 91 5.15 16.90 -14.05
C LEU A 91 4.27 16.80 -15.31
N PRO A 92 4.87 16.58 -16.50
CA PRO A 92 4.09 16.30 -17.69
C PRO A 92 3.25 15.03 -17.50
N SER A 93 2.08 15.00 -18.13
CA SER A 93 1.28 13.77 -18.20
C SER A 93 2.02 12.69 -18.97
N TYR A 94 1.80 11.43 -18.60
CA TYR A 94 2.36 10.31 -19.34
C TYR A 94 1.93 10.35 -20.80
N SER A 95 2.90 10.14 -21.68
CA SER A 95 2.69 9.96 -23.11
C SER A 95 2.12 8.57 -23.40
N GLU A 96 1.52 8.42 -24.58
CA GLU A 96 1.07 7.11 -25.06
C GLU A 96 2.21 6.10 -25.09
N GLN A 97 3.43 6.53 -25.43
CA GLN A 97 4.61 5.68 -25.49
C GLN A 97 4.97 5.10 -24.13
N GLU A 98 4.94 5.92 -23.07
CA GLU A 98 5.23 5.50 -21.68
C GLU A 98 4.14 4.57 -21.12
N LEU A 99 2.91 4.66 -21.62
CA LEU A 99 1.80 3.81 -21.18
C LEU A 99 1.61 2.55 -22.04
N SER A 100 2.13 2.57 -23.28
CA SER A 100 1.95 1.49 -24.24
C SER A 100 2.89 0.33 -23.98
N PHE A 101 2.42 -0.88 -24.27
CA PHE A 101 3.27 -2.06 -24.45
C PHE A 101 3.00 -2.68 -25.82
N PRO A 102 3.66 -2.18 -26.89
CA PRO A 102 3.27 -2.50 -28.27
C PRO A 102 3.22 -4.00 -28.56
N GLY A 103 2.14 -4.45 -29.20
CA GLY A 103 1.91 -5.87 -29.52
C GLY A 103 1.47 -6.72 -28.33
N VAL A 104 1.20 -6.13 -27.16
CA VAL A 104 0.59 -6.81 -26.01
C VAL A 104 -0.76 -6.16 -25.70
N SER A 105 -1.82 -6.95 -25.62
CA SER A 105 -3.17 -6.48 -25.31
C SER A 105 -3.84 -7.36 -24.26
N ILE A 106 -4.60 -6.74 -23.35
CA ILE A 106 -5.49 -7.48 -22.44
C ILE A 106 -6.82 -7.68 -23.19
N VAL A 107 -7.19 -8.94 -23.41
CA VAL A 107 -8.41 -9.32 -24.16
C VAL A 107 -9.61 -9.47 -23.22
N ASP A 108 -9.39 -10.02 -22.03
CA ASP A 108 -10.42 -10.22 -21.01
C ASP A 108 -9.78 -10.17 -19.61
N ALA A 109 -10.54 -9.67 -18.64
CA ALA A 109 -10.14 -9.66 -17.25
C ALA A 109 -11.35 -9.89 -16.35
N THR A 110 -11.26 -10.90 -15.50
CA THR A 110 -12.30 -11.20 -14.52
C THR A 110 -11.69 -11.49 -13.17
N VAL A 111 -12.46 -11.23 -12.12
CA VAL A 111 -12.11 -11.63 -10.76
C VAL A 111 -13.17 -12.57 -10.21
N GLN A 112 -12.76 -13.64 -9.54
CA GLN A 112 -13.67 -14.65 -9.02
C GLN A 112 -13.21 -15.18 -7.67
N ILE A 113 -14.15 -15.26 -6.71
CA ILE A 113 -13.92 -15.93 -5.42
C ILE A 113 -13.64 -17.41 -5.69
N THR A 114 -12.54 -17.92 -5.13
CA THR A 114 -12.08 -19.30 -5.33
C THR A 114 -12.78 -20.28 -4.38
N SER A 115 -13.29 -19.78 -3.26
CA SER A 115 -14.07 -20.54 -2.29
C SER A 115 -15.57 -20.48 -2.61
N GLY A 116 -16.06 -21.45 -3.40
CA GLY A 116 -17.49 -21.65 -3.64
C GLY A 116 -17.98 -21.21 -5.03
N ARG A 117 -19.28 -20.88 -5.13
CA ARG A 117 -19.96 -20.57 -6.41
C ARG A 117 -20.35 -19.10 -6.51
N ALA A 118 -19.42 -18.19 -6.18
CA ALA A 118 -19.69 -16.77 -6.34
C ALA A 118 -19.77 -16.38 -7.82
N ALA A 119 -20.57 -15.35 -8.09
CA ALA A 119 -20.62 -14.70 -9.40
C ALA A 119 -19.27 -14.04 -9.72
N ARG A 120 -18.96 -13.92 -11.02
CA ARG A 120 -17.79 -13.16 -11.50
C ARG A 120 -17.93 -11.68 -11.11
N ASN A 121 -16.80 -11.03 -10.90
CA ASN A 121 -16.68 -9.61 -10.60
C ASN A 121 -17.46 -9.18 -9.35
N ARG A 122 -17.60 -10.09 -8.39
CA ARG A 122 -18.18 -9.85 -7.07
C ARG A 122 -17.23 -10.37 -6.00
N LEU A 123 -16.67 -9.44 -5.25
CA LEU A 123 -15.81 -9.71 -4.10
C LEU A 123 -16.63 -9.57 -2.82
N LEU A 124 -16.26 -10.32 -1.78
CA LEU A 124 -16.98 -10.36 -0.51
C LEU A 124 -16.02 -10.04 0.62
N THR A 125 -16.44 -9.10 1.46
CA THR A 125 -15.82 -8.80 2.75
C THR A 125 -16.74 -9.21 3.89
N TYR A 126 -16.17 -9.47 5.06
CA TYR A 126 -16.92 -9.86 6.26
C TYR A 126 -16.10 -9.57 7.51
N TRP A 127 -16.76 -9.65 8.67
CA TRP A 127 -16.09 -9.59 9.96
C TRP A 127 -15.58 -10.97 10.35
N GLN A 128 -14.27 -11.08 10.60
CA GLN A 128 -13.65 -12.27 11.16
C GLN A 128 -13.32 -12.03 12.63
N ARG A 129 -13.65 -13.00 13.48
CA ARG A 129 -13.23 -13.02 14.88
C ARG A 129 -11.97 -13.86 15.00
N SER A 130 -10.93 -13.27 15.57
CA SER A 130 -9.63 -13.91 15.76
C SER A 130 -9.15 -13.77 17.20
N GLN A 131 -8.13 -14.54 17.56
CA GLN A 131 -7.51 -14.51 18.88
C GLN A 131 -6.01 -14.26 18.75
N VAL A 132 -5.47 -13.51 19.70
CA VAL A 132 -4.03 -13.28 19.84
C VAL A 132 -3.63 -13.49 21.31
N ASP A 133 -2.44 -14.07 21.51
CA ASP A 133 -1.88 -14.25 22.85
C ASP A 133 -1.04 -13.03 23.23
N LEU A 134 -1.48 -12.31 24.26
CA LEU A 134 -0.84 -11.13 24.81
C LEU A 134 0.15 -11.44 25.93
N GLY A 135 0.31 -12.71 26.30
CA GLY A 135 1.11 -13.11 27.46
C GLY A 135 2.55 -12.61 27.43
N THR A 136 3.15 -12.50 26.24
CA THR A 136 4.54 -12.01 26.09
C THR A 136 4.71 -10.51 26.38
N GLY A 137 3.64 -9.72 26.38
CA GLY A 137 3.69 -8.27 26.58
C GLY A 137 3.25 -7.80 27.97
N LEU A 138 2.93 -8.72 28.89
CA LEU A 138 2.39 -8.40 30.21
C LEU A 138 3.35 -8.84 31.32
N ASP A 139 4.11 -7.88 31.83
CA ASP A 139 4.89 -8.08 33.06
C ASP A 139 3.93 -8.34 34.24
N PHE A 140 4.31 -9.29 35.10
CA PHE A 140 3.52 -9.72 36.26
C PHE A 140 2.12 -10.28 35.92
N GLY A 141 1.89 -10.69 34.67
CA GLY A 141 0.68 -11.37 34.24
C GLY A 141 0.51 -12.77 34.88
N PRO A 142 -0.70 -13.35 34.82
CA PRO A 142 -0.92 -14.72 35.25
C PRO A 142 -0.06 -15.69 34.43
N GLN A 143 0.38 -16.79 35.05
CA GLN A 143 1.08 -17.85 34.32
C GLN A 143 0.15 -18.48 33.27
N GLY A 144 0.58 -18.53 32.01
CA GLY A 144 -0.15 -19.15 30.90
C GLY A 144 -0.44 -18.18 29.76
N ASN A 145 -1.32 -18.60 28.84
CA ASN A 145 -1.71 -17.79 27.68
C ASN A 145 -2.73 -16.74 28.10
N VAL A 146 -2.53 -15.49 27.67
CA VAL A 146 -3.48 -14.39 27.88
C VAL A 146 -4.12 -14.05 26.55
N LEU A 147 -5.25 -14.69 26.24
CA LEU A 147 -5.88 -14.56 24.93
C LEU A 147 -6.80 -13.33 24.89
N ALA A 148 -6.53 -12.42 23.95
CA ALA A 148 -7.49 -11.39 23.54
C ALA A 148 -8.24 -11.86 22.30
N THR A 149 -9.57 -11.74 22.34
CA THR A 149 -10.43 -11.99 21.19
C THR A 149 -10.85 -10.65 20.58
N PHE A 150 -10.65 -10.49 19.28
CA PHE A 150 -10.99 -9.27 18.56
C PHE A 150 -11.63 -9.59 17.21
N THR A 151 -12.31 -8.59 16.66
CA THR A 151 -12.97 -8.68 15.36
C THR A 151 -12.30 -7.71 14.41
N HIS A 152 -11.96 -8.19 13.20
CA HIS A 152 -11.34 -7.39 12.16
C HIS A 152 -12.00 -7.68 10.80
N ILE A 153 -11.80 -6.77 9.85
CA ILE A 153 -12.27 -6.97 8.48
C ILE A 153 -11.51 -8.14 7.84
N GLN A 154 -12.17 -8.85 6.94
CA GLN A 154 -11.61 -9.95 6.16
C GLN A 154 -12.28 -9.99 4.79
N HIS A 155 -11.66 -10.62 3.80
CA HIS A 155 -12.27 -10.94 2.52
C HIS A 155 -12.27 -12.45 2.20
N ALA A 156 -13.15 -12.86 1.29
CA ALA A 156 -13.10 -14.21 0.74
C ALA A 156 -11.90 -14.35 -0.20
N PRO A 157 -11.18 -15.50 -0.21
CA PRO A 157 -10.10 -15.72 -1.17
C PRO A 157 -10.60 -15.65 -2.62
N PHE A 158 -9.87 -14.96 -3.48
CA PHE A 158 -10.23 -14.77 -4.87
C PHE A 158 -9.03 -14.89 -5.80
N ALA A 159 -9.28 -14.95 -7.10
CA ALA A 159 -8.25 -14.93 -8.12
C ALA A 159 -8.64 -14.02 -9.29
N TYR A 160 -7.64 -13.30 -9.81
CA TYR A 160 -7.70 -12.63 -11.10
C TYR A 160 -7.48 -13.66 -12.20
N GLN A 161 -8.30 -13.60 -13.25
CA GLN A 161 -8.12 -14.34 -14.49
C GLN A 161 -7.97 -13.30 -15.60
N ILE A 162 -6.77 -13.19 -16.15
CA ILE A 162 -6.40 -12.17 -17.12
C ILE A 162 -5.98 -12.88 -18.40
N MET A 163 -6.66 -12.59 -19.50
CA MET A 163 -6.34 -13.08 -20.84
C MET A 163 -5.53 -12.01 -21.55
N VAL A 164 -4.28 -12.32 -21.88
CA VAL A 164 -3.36 -11.41 -22.58
C VAL A 164 -2.97 -12.01 -23.91
N HIS A 165 -3.01 -11.20 -24.98
CA HIS A 165 -2.54 -11.59 -26.30
C HIS A 165 -1.21 -10.89 -26.62
N ASN A 166 -0.22 -11.67 -27.03
CA ASN A 166 1.04 -11.18 -27.57
C ASN A 166 1.05 -11.41 -29.09
N GLU A 167 0.93 -10.33 -29.86
CA GLU A 167 0.89 -10.34 -31.33
C GLU A 167 2.28 -10.53 -31.95
N THR A 168 3.35 -10.44 -31.15
CA THR A 168 4.72 -10.57 -31.64
C THR A 168 5.14 -12.04 -31.76
N ALA A 169 6.09 -12.30 -32.66
CA ALA A 169 6.63 -13.65 -32.87
C ALA A 169 7.55 -14.13 -31.73
N GLU A 170 7.97 -13.23 -30.84
CA GLU A 170 8.92 -13.51 -29.76
C GLU A 170 8.23 -13.45 -28.38
N PRO A 171 8.70 -14.23 -27.39
CA PRO A 171 8.26 -14.07 -26.02
C PRO A 171 8.57 -12.68 -25.49
N LYS A 172 7.62 -12.09 -24.78
CA LYS A 172 7.77 -10.81 -24.08
C LYS A 172 7.70 -11.00 -22.57
N LYS A 173 8.32 -10.09 -21.84
CA LYS A 173 8.24 -10.05 -20.37
C LYS A 173 7.52 -8.78 -19.97
N GLY A 174 6.47 -8.91 -19.18
CA GLY A 174 5.65 -7.78 -18.75
C GLY A 174 5.48 -7.74 -17.25
N THR A 175 5.16 -6.56 -16.73
CA THR A 175 4.74 -6.36 -15.34
C THR A 175 3.25 -6.09 -15.30
N VAL A 176 2.50 -6.99 -14.66
CA VAL A 176 1.07 -6.79 -14.40
C VAL A 176 0.93 -5.89 -13.17
N ARG A 177 0.17 -4.81 -13.31
CA ARG A 177 -0.15 -3.84 -12.25
C ARG A 177 -1.67 -3.83 -12.07
N ILE A 178 -2.15 -4.10 -10.87
CA ILE A 178 -3.57 -4.18 -10.55
C ILE A 178 -3.91 -3.11 -9.52
N PHE A 179 -4.92 -2.31 -9.82
CA PHE A 179 -5.41 -1.26 -8.95
C PHE A 179 -6.93 -1.30 -8.79
N LEU A 180 -7.43 -0.74 -7.69
CA LEU A 180 -8.85 -0.59 -7.40
C LEU A 180 -9.16 0.87 -7.09
N ALA A 181 -10.21 1.41 -7.70
CA ALA A 181 -10.62 2.80 -7.49
C ALA A 181 -12.13 2.92 -7.26
N PRO A 182 -12.58 3.78 -6.32
CA PRO A 182 -14.00 4.08 -6.18
C PRO A 182 -14.51 4.83 -7.41
N ILE A 183 -15.75 4.54 -7.83
CA ILE A 183 -16.39 5.25 -8.95
C ILE A 183 -17.10 6.52 -8.47
N TYR A 184 -17.62 6.48 -7.24
CA TYR A 184 -18.45 7.54 -6.67
C TYR A 184 -17.80 8.14 -5.42
N ASP A 185 -18.02 9.43 -5.21
CA ASP A 185 -17.64 10.14 -4.00
C ASP A 185 -18.59 9.84 -2.83
N ALA A 186 -18.37 10.50 -1.68
CA ALA A 186 -19.20 10.31 -0.48
C ALA A 186 -20.66 10.82 -0.64
N LYS A 187 -20.94 11.64 -1.65
CA LYS A 187 -22.28 12.15 -1.96
C LYS A 187 -22.99 11.32 -3.03
N GLY A 188 -22.29 10.35 -3.64
CA GLY A 188 -22.80 9.51 -4.73
C GLY A 188 -22.60 10.13 -6.12
N GLU A 189 -21.77 11.16 -6.24
CA GLU A 189 -21.41 11.77 -7.52
C GLU A 189 -20.27 11.00 -8.17
N GLN A 190 -20.31 10.81 -9.48
CA GLN A 190 -19.25 10.10 -10.20
C GLN A 190 -17.97 10.94 -10.22
N LEU A 191 -16.85 10.35 -9.81
CA LEU A 191 -15.54 11.00 -9.82
C LEU A 191 -14.99 11.13 -11.24
N LEU A 192 -14.39 12.28 -11.54
CA LEU A 192 -13.55 12.42 -12.73
C LEU A 192 -12.24 11.64 -12.52
N LEU A 193 -11.60 11.18 -13.60
CA LEU A 193 -10.32 10.46 -13.50
C LEU A 193 -9.24 11.28 -12.75
N SER A 194 -9.23 12.60 -12.94
CA SER A 194 -8.31 13.52 -12.26
C SER A 194 -8.48 13.58 -10.74
N GLU A 195 -9.67 13.23 -10.24
CA GLU A 195 -10.02 13.15 -8.82
C GLU A 195 -9.86 11.70 -8.34
N GLN A 196 -10.40 10.74 -9.10
CA GLN A 196 -10.35 9.31 -8.85
C GLN A 196 -8.90 8.83 -8.64
N ARG A 197 -7.93 9.37 -9.38
CA ARG A 197 -6.49 9.04 -9.25
C ARG A 197 -5.96 9.14 -7.81
N ARG A 198 -6.55 10.02 -6.98
CA ARG A 198 -6.17 10.24 -5.57
C ARG A 198 -6.62 9.09 -4.65
N TYR A 199 -7.54 8.25 -5.14
CA TYR A 199 -8.17 7.16 -4.40
C TYR A 199 -7.86 5.78 -5.00
N VAL A 200 -6.92 5.71 -5.96
CA VAL A 200 -6.50 4.47 -6.58
C VAL A 200 -5.61 3.70 -5.61
N MET A 201 -6.01 2.49 -5.25
CA MET A 201 -5.27 1.61 -4.34
C MET A 201 -4.57 0.52 -5.15
N GLU A 202 -3.27 0.31 -4.91
CA GLU A 202 -2.55 -0.83 -5.46
C GLU A 202 -3.03 -2.12 -4.81
N LEU A 203 -3.42 -3.11 -5.61
CA LEU A 203 -3.80 -4.45 -5.13
C LEU A 203 -2.69 -5.48 -5.38
N ASP A 204 -1.96 -5.37 -6.48
CA ASP A 204 -0.89 -6.34 -6.80
C ASP A 204 0.04 -5.81 -7.90
N LYS A 205 1.28 -6.32 -7.90
CA LYS A 205 2.31 -6.07 -8.91
C LYS A 205 3.17 -7.31 -9.08
N PHE A 206 3.17 -7.89 -10.27
CA PHE A 206 3.94 -9.11 -10.54
C PHE A 206 4.37 -9.24 -11.99
N VAL A 207 5.46 -9.99 -12.19
CA VAL A 207 6.08 -10.19 -13.49
C VAL A 207 5.51 -11.44 -14.16
N VAL A 208 5.31 -11.37 -15.46
CA VAL A 208 4.83 -12.48 -16.30
C VAL A 208 5.69 -12.64 -17.55
N ASN A 209 5.83 -13.88 -18.01
CA ASN A 209 6.38 -14.19 -19.32
C ASN A 209 5.21 -14.47 -20.27
N LEU A 210 5.14 -13.76 -21.38
CA LEU A 210 4.08 -13.80 -22.38
C LEU A 210 4.62 -14.47 -23.64
N HIS A 211 4.15 -15.69 -23.92
CA HIS A 211 4.46 -16.37 -25.17
C HIS A 211 3.69 -15.74 -26.34
N PRO A 212 4.14 -15.87 -27.59
CA PRO A 212 3.36 -15.48 -28.77
C PRO A 212 1.95 -16.11 -28.74
N GLY A 213 0.93 -15.32 -29.05
CA GLY A 213 -0.48 -15.73 -29.00
C GLY A 213 -1.16 -15.48 -27.65
N GLU A 214 -2.13 -16.32 -27.30
CA GLU A 214 -2.95 -16.17 -26.10
C GLU A 214 -2.25 -16.70 -24.83
N ASN A 215 -2.29 -15.90 -23.76
CA ASN A 215 -1.75 -16.22 -22.46
C ASN A 215 -2.85 -16.09 -21.40
N ARG A 216 -3.11 -17.18 -20.67
CA ARG A 216 -4.04 -17.18 -19.55
C ARG A 216 -3.27 -17.04 -18.23
N ILE A 217 -3.41 -15.89 -17.59
CA ILE A 217 -2.77 -15.58 -16.32
C ILE A 217 -3.79 -15.77 -15.20
N ILE A 218 -3.45 -16.58 -14.19
CA ILE A 218 -4.24 -16.75 -12.97
C ILE A 218 -3.40 -16.29 -11.80
N ARG A 219 -3.88 -15.28 -11.08
CA ARG A 219 -3.19 -14.70 -9.92
C ARG A 219 -4.12 -14.72 -8.71
N ARG A 220 -3.71 -15.39 -7.64
CA ARG A 220 -4.52 -15.49 -6.42
C ARG A 220 -4.27 -14.29 -5.50
N SER A 221 -5.28 -13.92 -4.71
CA SER A 221 -5.20 -12.81 -3.76
C SER A 221 -4.11 -13.01 -2.69
N ASP A 222 -3.88 -14.25 -2.24
CA ASP A 222 -2.86 -14.62 -1.25
C ASP A 222 -1.41 -14.50 -1.77
N GLN A 223 -1.24 -14.17 -3.05
CA GLN A 223 0.06 -13.94 -3.67
C GLN A 223 0.39 -12.45 -3.82
N SER A 224 -0.52 -11.55 -3.41
CA SER A 224 -0.35 -10.11 -3.60
C SER A 224 1.01 -9.61 -3.11
N SER A 225 1.65 -8.76 -3.91
CA SER A 225 2.89 -8.08 -3.52
C SER A 225 2.69 -6.99 -2.47
N VAL A 226 1.45 -6.57 -2.21
CA VAL A 226 1.10 -5.49 -1.27
C VAL A 226 1.01 -6.03 0.15
N THR A 227 0.57 -7.28 0.30
CA THR A 227 0.16 -7.82 1.59
C THR A 227 1.09 -8.86 2.19
N ILE A 228 1.02 -9.00 3.51
CA ILE A 228 1.64 -10.10 4.27
C ILE A 228 0.57 -10.98 4.91
N PRO A 229 0.84 -12.31 5.06
CA PRO A 229 -0.09 -13.23 5.70
C PRO A 229 -0.40 -12.88 7.15
N TYR A 230 -1.57 -13.28 7.65
CA TYR A 230 -2.02 -13.05 9.03
C TYR A 230 -1.00 -13.52 10.08
N GLU A 231 -0.36 -14.67 9.85
CA GLU A 231 0.65 -15.22 10.76
C GLU A 231 1.90 -14.35 10.85
N ARG A 232 2.19 -13.50 9.86
CA ARG A 232 3.26 -12.50 10.00
C ARG A 232 2.84 -11.33 10.88
N THR A 233 1.54 -11.00 10.90
CA THR A 233 1.01 -9.87 11.67
C THR A 233 0.80 -10.22 13.15
N PHE A 234 0.30 -11.42 13.48
CA PHE A 234 -0.18 -11.73 14.85
C PHE A 234 0.52 -12.92 15.53
N ARG A 235 1.62 -13.43 14.97
CA ARG A 235 2.39 -14.51 15.62
C ARG A 235 3.08 -14.02 16.89
N ARG A 236 3.22 -14.92 17.87
CA ARG A 236 4.00 -14.66 19.07
C ARG A 236 5.48 -14.43 18.72
N VAL A 237 6.06 -13.36 19.27
CA VAL A 237 7.43 -12.91 18.98
C VAL A 237 8.50 -13.93 19.42
N ASP A 238 8.24 -14.72 20.45
CA ASP A 238 9.13 -15.79 20.92
C ASP A 238 9.33 -16.90 19.88
N ALA A 239 8.30 -17.21 19.09
CA ALA A 239 8.37 -18.19 18.03
C ALA A 239 9.21 -17.70 16.83
N SER A 240 9.48 -16.41 16.70
CA SER A 240 10.31 -15.81 15.64
C SER A 240 11.82 -16.03 15.85
N ASN A 241 12.23 -16.46 17.05
CA ASN A 241 13.61 -16.77 17.40
C ASN A 241 13.99 -18.26 17.26
N MET A 242 13.08 -19.12 16.80
CA MET A 242 13.37 -20.53 16.58
C MET A 242 14.21 -20.78 15.31
N PRO A 243 14.99 -21.88 15.22
CA PRO A 243 15.64 -22.28 13.97
C PRO A 243 14.60 -22.51 12.85
N GLY A 244 14.86 -22.02 11.64
CA GLY A 244 13.96 -22.14 10.48
C GLY A 244 12.93 -21.01 10.32
N THR A 245 12.98 -19.96 11.16
CA THR A 245 12.08 -18.79 11.07
C THR A 245 12.75 -17.54 10.50
N GLU A 246 13.89 -17.69 9.83
CA GLU A 246 14.69 -16.59 9.26
C GLU A 246 13.90 -15.72 8.28
N ASN A 247 13.01 -16.33 7.49
CA ASN A 247 12.09 -15.65 6.56
C ASN A 247 11.06 -14.73 7.25
N PHE A 248 10.94 -14.82 8.58
CA PHE A 248 10.06 -14.00 9.43
C PHE A 248 10.85 -12.98 10.27
N ARG A 249 12.19 -12.89 10.08
CA ARG A 249 13.06 -11.91 10.75
C ARG A 249 13.21 -10.62 9.96
N PHE A 250 12.94 -10.65 8.66
CA PHE A 250 12.83 -9.43 7.86
C PHE A 250 11.53 -8.72 8.22
N CYS A 251 11.58 -7.40 8.36
CA CYS A 251 10.53 -6.57 8.97
C CYS A 251 9.11 -7.08 8.67
N ASN A 252 8.23 -7.11 9.69
CA ASN A 252 6.78 -7.33 9.53
C ASN A 252 6.09 -6.19 8.73
N CYS A 253 6.85 -5.48 7.89
CA CYS A 253 6.37 -4.47 6.96
C CYS A 253 5.61 -5.15 5.83
N GLY A 254 4.42 -4.65 5.59
CA GLY A 254 3.49 -5.14 4.58
C GLY A 254 2.07 -4.89 5.04
N TRP A 255 1.17 -4.64 4.09
CA TRP A 255 -0.23 -4.42 4.42
C TRP A 255 -0.86 -5.73 4.92
N PRO A 256 -1.72 -5.74 5.93
CA PRO A 256 -2.36 -6.99 6.36
C PRO A 256 -3.23 -7.56 5.24
N ASP A 257 -3.05 -8.84 4.89
CA ASP A 257 -3.85 -9.52 3.84
C ASP A 257 -5.36 -9.34 4.02
N HIS A 258 -5.84 -9.46 5.25
CA HIS A 258 -7.25 -9.28 5.58
C HIS A 258 -7.79 -7.86 5.33
N MET A 259 -6.93 -6.89 5.01
CA MET A 259 -7.26 -5.52 4.62
C MET A 259 -7.00 -5.22 3.14
N LEU A 260 -6.70 -6.23 2.29
CA LEU A 260 -6.42 -6.04 0.85
C LEU A 260 -7.56 -5.30 0.12
N LEU A 261 -8.81 -5.55 0.53
CA LEU A 261 -9.97 -4.91 -0.05
C LEU A 261 -10.58 -3.89 0.91
N PRO A 262 -11.12 -2.76 0.40
CA PRO A 262 -11.96 -1.89 1.20
C PRO A 262 -13.20 -2.65 1.68
N LYS A 263 -13.73 -2.27 2.84
CA LYS A 263 -14.91 -2.91 3.46
C LYS A 263 -16.11 -2.97 2.51
N GLY A 264 -16.36 -1.93 1.72
CA GLY A 264 -17.56 -1.83 0.88
C GLY A 264 -18.85 -1.60 1.67
N GLN A 265 -19.99 -1.82 1.01
CA GLN A 265 -21.34 -1.68 1.56
C GLN A 265 -22.09 -3.01 1.54
N PRO A 266 -23.04 -3.25 2.47
CA PRO A 266 -23.84 -4.48 2.51
C PRO A 266 -24.57 -4.80 1.20
N ASP A 267 -25.08 -3.77 0.51
CA ASP A 267 -25.81 -3.91 -0.75
C ASP A 267 -24.88 -3.97 -1.99
N GLY A 268 -23.56 -3.93 -1.75
CA GLY A 268 -22.53 -3.84 -2.78
C GLY A 268 -22.12 -2.39 -3.05
N GLN A 269 -20.82 -2.21 -3.34
CA GLN A 269 -20.27 -0.95 -3.78
C GLN A 269 -19.48 -1.19 -5.07
N PRO A 270 -19.77 -0.47 -6.15
CA PRO A 270 -19.06 -0.64 -7.41
C PRO A 270 -17.69 0.07 -7.34
N PHE A 271 -16.69 -0.57 -7.93
CA PHE A 271 -15.33 -0.08 -8.07
C PHE A 271 -14.85 -0.35 -9.49
N ASP A 272 -13.93 0.49 -9.97
CA ASP A 272 -13.16 0.19 -11.17
C ASP A 272 -11.96 -0.69 -10.77
N LEU A 273 -11.89 -1.89 -11.35
CA LEU A 273 -10.69 -2.71 -11.31
C LEU A 273 -9.85 -2.39 -12.55
N PHE A 274 -8.73 -1.73 -12.33
CA PHE A 274 -7.81 -1.34 -13.39
C PHE A 274 -6.63 -2.32 -13.46
N ILE A 275 -6.37 -2.85 -14.65
CA ILE A 275 -5.25 -3.77 -14.90
C ILE A 275 -4.43 -3.22 -16.06
N MET A 276 -3.12 -3.13 -15.85
CA MET A 276 -2.15 -2.70 -16.86
C MET A 276 -1.05 -3.76 -16.98
N VAL A 277 -0.56 -3.97 -18.21
CA VAL A 277 0.68 -4.73 -18.45
C VAL A 277 1.71 -3.78 -19.03
N SER A 278 2.74 -3.41 -18.27
CA SER A 278 3.87 -2.58 -18.71
C SER A 278 5.03 -3.45 -19.20
N ASP A 279 5.91 -2.89 -20.04
CA ASP A 279 7.14 -3.57 -20.48
C ASP A 279 8.10 -3.72 -19.29
N TYR A 280 8.51 -4.95 -19.01
CA TYR A 280 9.43 -5.24 -17.91
C TYR A 280 10.79 -4.54 -18.06
N ASN A 281 11.23 -4.26 -19.28
CA ASN A 281 12.53 -3.63 -19.52
C ASN A 281 12.58 -2.18 -19.02
N ASP A 282 11.44 -1.49 -19.04
CA ASP A 282 11.31 -0.13 -18.49
C ASP A 282 11.14 -0.14 -16.95
N ASP A 283 10.69 -1.26 -16.40
CA ASP A 283 10.42 -1.43 -14.98
C ASP A 283 11.61 -1.98 -14.18
N ALA A 284 12.49 -2.73 -14.84
CA ALA A 284 13.57 -3.45 -14.18
C ALA A 284 14.71 -2.51 -13.78
N VAL A 285 15.08 -2.55 -12.49
CA VAL A 285 16.33 -1.97 -12.03
C VAL A 285 17.41 -3.03 -12.16
N VAL A 286 18.41 -2.81 -13.02
CA VAL A 286 19.63 -3.61 -13.02
C VAL A 286 20.44 -3.18 -11.80
N PRO A 287 20.70 -4.05 -10.82
CA PRO A 287 21.55 -3.68 -9.69
C PRO A 287 22.94 -3.36 -10.22
N ASP A 288 23.41 -2.13 -10.02
CA ASP A 288 24.78 -1.76 -10.31
C ASP A 288 25.65 -2.35 -9.19
N PHE A 289 26.25 -3.51 -9.44
CA PHE A 289 27.20 -4.12 -8.50
C PHE A 289 28.58 -3.44 -8.53
N SER A 290 28.71 -2.25 -9.12
CA SER A 290 29.91 -1.42 -8.96
C SER A 290 29.83 -0.57 -7.69
N THR A 291 30.12 -1.18 -6.54
CA THR A 291 30.76 -0.54 -5.37
C THR A 291 31.31 -1.58 -4.39
#